data_AF-A0A0S8AJ27-F1
#
_entry.id   AF-A0A0S8AJ27-F1
#
_cell.length_a   1.000
_cell.length_b   1.000
_cell.length_c   1.000
_cell.angle_alpha   90.00
_cell.angle_beta   90.00
_cell.angle_gamma   90.00
#
_symmetry.space_group_name_H-M   'P 1'
#
loop_
_entity.id
_entity.type
_entity.pdbx_description
1 polymer ?
#
loop_
_entity_poly.entity_id
_entity_poly.type
_entity_poly.pdbx_seq_one_letter_code
_entity_poly.pdbx_strand_id
1 'polypeptide(L)'
;MGSHPEQLQIIGGGLAGCEAAWQAAGLGCRVVLYEMKPLVFSPAHQSPLLGELVCSNSLRSAAVTSAVGLLKEEMRCMGSLIIEAAEVTRVPAGKALAVDREKFAHCITEKIGANSLITLVREEVKELPAILPEGSALILATGPLTSDALAESLLRLTGKEHLAFYDAIAPIVAAESLDRNIVFQASRYDEGPGDYLNCPMDRSQYENFITELAQAQKVPLKAFEEQKYFEGCLPIEVMLDRGPETLRFGPMKPVGLIDPRTGREAFAVVQLRMENKEGSQYNMVGFQTKLTYGEQRRIFRMIPGMEQAE
;
A
#
# COMPACT_ATOMS: atom_id res chain seq x y z
N MET A 1 -1.05 33.20 22.63
CA MET A 1 -0.20 32.07 23.05
C MET A 1 -0.85 30.82 22.50
N GLY A 2 -0.20 30.14 21.55
CA GLY A 2 -0.80 29.05 20.78
C GLY A 2 -1.10 27.83 21.66
N SER A 3 -2.26 27.22 21.45
CA SER A 3 -2.80 26.07 22.19
C SER A 3 -2.20 24.73 21.75
N HIS A 4 -0.88 24.67 21.54
CA HIS A 4 -0.19 23.45 21.09
C HIS A 4 0.45 22.74 22.28
N PRO A 5 0.50 21.39 22.27
CA PRO A 5 1.13 20.64 23.36
C PRO A 5 2.60 21.03 23.49
N GLU A 6 3.09 21.13 24.74
CA GLU A 6 4.49 21.41 25.04
C GLU A 6 5.40 20.20 24.77
N GLN A 7 4.79 18.99 24.79
CA GLN A 7 5.47 17.73 24.52
C GLN A 7 4.57 16.78 23.73
N LEU A 8 5.13 16.14 22.71
CA LEU A 8 4.45 15.16 21.87
C LEU A 8 5.17 13.81 21.97
N GLN A 9 4.44 12.76 22.32
CA GLN A 9 4.92 11.39 22.24
C GLN A 9 4.42 10.80 20.92
N ILE A 10 5.28 10.10 20.20
CA ILE A 10 4.95 9.47 18.92
C ILE A 10 5.43 8.02 18.98
N ILE A 11 4.54 7.06 18.77
CA ILE A 11 4.88 5.63 18.76
C ILE A 11 4.90 5.14 17.32
N GLY A 12 6.08 4.73 16.85
CA GLY A 12 6.33 4.22 15.50
C GLY A 12 7.17 5.17 14.65
N GLY A 13 8.35 4.75 14.23
CA GLY A 13 9.30 5.50 13.39
C GLY A 13 9.15 5.27 11.88
N GLY A 14 7.93 4.93 11.43
CA GLY A 14 7.59 4.83 10.01
C GLY A 14 7.43 6.20 9.33
N LEU A 15 6.91 6.22 8.10
CA LEU A 15 6.72 7.46 7.33
C LEU A 15 5.87 8.51 8.09
N ALA A 16 4.73 8.09 8.63
CA ALA A 16 3.81 8.98 9.34
C ALA A 16 4.41 9.51 10.66
N GLY A 17 5.07 8.65 11.44
CA GLY A 17 5.67 9.05 12.71
C GLY A 17 6.85 9.99 12.54
N CYS A 18 7.70 9.76 11.52
CA CYS A 18 8.80 10.67 11.20
C CYS A 18 8.30 12.03 10.72
N GLU A 19 7.29 12.06 9.84
CA GLU A 19 6.71 13.31 9.37
C GLU A 19 6.02 14.08 10.52
N ALA A 20 5.26 13.39 11.37
CA ALA A 20 4.64 14.00 12.54
C ALA A 20 5.67 14.57 13.53
N ALA A 21 6.77 13.84 13.78
CA ALA A 21 7.87 14.30 14.62
C ALA A 21 8.52 15.56 14.05
N TRP A 22 8.80 15.55 12.74
CA TRP A 22 9.41 16.65 12.03
C TRP A 22 8.56 17.92 12.07
N GLN A 23 7.27 17.79 11.75
CA GLN A 23 6.33 18.92 11.75
C GLN A 23 6.14 19.48 13.16
N ALA A 24 5.98 18.63 14.17
CA ALA A 24 5.83 19.07 15.56
C ALA A 24 7.09 19.80 16.07
N ALA A 25 8.27 19.28 15.77
CA ALA A 25 9.53 19.93 16.11
C ALA A 25 9.71 21.27 15.38
N GLY A 26 9.30 21.36 14.10
CA GLY A 26 9.29 22.62 13.33
C GLY A 26 8.40 23.70 13.93
N LEU A 27 7.37 23.31 14.69
CA LEU A 27 6.49 24.20 15.45
C LEU A 27 6.99 24.48 16.88
N GLY A 28 8.17 23.98 17.26
CA GLY A 28 8.79 24.19 18.57
C GLY A 28 8.34 23.22 19.66
N CYS A 29 7.60 22.17 19.33
CA CYS A 29 7.19 21.13 20.29
C CYS A 29 8.36 20.18 20.58
N ARG A 30 8.54 19.77 21.84
CA ARG A 30 9.48 18.70 22.18
C ARG A 30 8.87 17.35 21.85
N VAL A 31 9.56 16.53 21.06
CA VAL A 31 9.05 15.25 20.60
C VAL A 31 9.84 14.10 21.22
N VAL A 32 9.14 13.07 21.66
CA VAL A 32 9.72 11.76 21.97
C VAL A 32 9.20 10.78 20.93
N LEU A 33 10.07 10.32 20.04
CA LEU A 33 9.74 9.36 18.98
C LEU A 33 10.22 7.97 19.40
N TYR A 34 9.29 7.05 19.61
CA TYR A 34 9.58 5.66 19.90
C TYR A 34 9.65 4.83 18.62
N GLU A 35 10.70 4.02 18.49
CA GLU A 35 10.86 3.03 17.43
C GLU A 35 11.37 1.72 18.03
N MET A 36 10.65 0.62 17.77
CA MET A 36 11.00 -0.69 18.31
C MET A 36 12.24 -1.29 17.65
N LYS A 37 12.49 -0.97 16.38
CA LYS A 37 13.71 -1.36 15.67
C LYS A 37 14.91 -0.59 16.24
N PRO A 38 16.10 -1.19 16.36
CA PRO A 38 16.46 -2.54 15.93
C PRO A 38 16.25 -3.63 16.99
N LEU A 39 15.66 -3.32 18.14
CA LEU A 39 15.50 -4.31 19.21
C LEU A 39 14.46 -5.36 18.83
N VAL A 40 13.37 -4.93 18.18
CA VAL A 40 12.30 -5.79 17.67
C VAL A 40 12.00 -5.38 16.23
N PHE A 41 11.90 -6.35 15.34
CA PHE A 41 11.49 -6.15 13.95
C PHE A 41 10.13 -6.78 13.71
N SER A 42 9.30 -6.15 12.88
CA SER A 42 8.12 -6.82 12.33
C SER A 42 8.53 -7.76 11.18
N PRO A 43 7.67 -8.69 10.74
CA PRO A 43 8.00 -9.62 9.66
C PRO A 43 8.42 -8.99 8.32
N ALA A 44 8.07 -7.72 8.09
CA ALA A 44 8.36 -7.02 6.83
C ALA A 44 9.59 -6.10 6.89
N HIS A 45 10.06 -5.71 8.09
CA HIS A 45 11.16 -4.76 8.24
C HIS A 45 12.49 -5.49 8.41
N GLN A 46 13.53 -4.99 7.76
CA GLN A 46 14.87 -5.57 7.80
C GLN A 46 15.96 -4.57 8.21
N SER A 47 15.61 -3.28 8.28
CA SER A 47 16.56 -2.19 8.54
C SER A 47 16.37 -1.54 9.91
N PRO A 48 17.46 -1.21 10.64
CA PRO A 48 17.39 -0.44 11.89
C PRO A 48 16.92 1.01 11.67
N LEU A 49 16.86 1.47 10.42
CA LEU A 49 16.58 2.84 10.04
C LEU A 49 15.08 3.18 10.18
N LEU A 50 14.84 4.47 10.36
CA LEU A 50 13.50 5.07 10.31
C LEU A 50 13.02 5.21 8.87
N GLY A 51 11.70 5.29 8.67
CA GLY A 51 11.12 5.56 7.34
C GLY A 51 11.38 4.48 6.28
N GLU A 52 11.68 3.24 6.68
CA GLU A 52 11.94 2.12 5.77
C GLU A 52 10.74 1.85 4.82
N LEU A 53 11.03 1.73 3.53
CA LEU A 53 10.04 1.33 2.51
C LEU A 53 10.09 -0.19 2.31
N VAL A 54 9.13 -0.92 2.89
CA VAL A 54 9.09 -2.40 2.88
C VAL A 54 8.50 -3.03 1.61
N CYS A 55 7.83 -2.23 0.76
CA CYS A 55 7.21 -2.71 -0.47
C CYS A 55 7.81 -1.96 -1.68
N SER A 56 7.05 -1.12 -2.38
CA SER A 56 7.56 -0.37 -3.53
C SER A 56 8.52 0.76 -3.11
N ASN A 57 9.52 1.06 -3.94
CA ASN A 57 10.34 2.27 -3.82
C ASN A 57 9.74 3.47 -4.58
N SER A 58 8.55 3.32 -5.15
CA SER A 58 7.82 4.38 -5.83
C SER A 58 6.80 5.01 -4.88
N LEU A 59 6.89 6.33 -4.72
CA LEU A 59 5.87 7.16 -4.08
C LEU A 59 4.76 7.57 -5.07
N ARG A 60 4.65 6.87 -6.20
CA ARG A 60 3.69 7.08 -7.30
C ARG A 60 3.93 8.41 -8.05
N SER A 61 2.98 8.78 -8.90
CA SER A 61 3.04 9.96 -9.78
C SER A 61 3.52 11.22 -9.05
N ALA A 62 4.43 11.95 -9.68
CA ALA A 62 4.90 13.27 -9.26
C ALA A 62 4.11 14.42 -9.91
N ALA A 63 3.24 14.12 -10.89
CA ALA A 63 2.50 15.14 -11.63
C ALA A 63 1.38 15.74 -10.76
N VAL A 64 1.36 17.07 -10.63
CA VAL A 64 0.34 17.82 -9.89
C VAL A 64 -1.08 17.63 -10.42
N THR A 65 -1.23 17.17 -11.66
CA THR A 65 -2.52 16.80 -12.26
C THR A 65 -3.09 15.48 -11.74
N SER A 66 -2.30 14.72 -10.96
CA SER A 66 -2.77 13.51 -10.27
C SER A 66 -2.96 13.79 -8.78
N ALA A 67 -3.99 13.20 -8.15
CA ALA A 67 -4.28 13.43 -6.72
C ALA A 67 -3.06 13.19 -5.81
N VAL A 68 -2.31 12.10 -6.05
CA VAL A 68 -1.10 11.79 -5.27
C VAL A 68 0.07 12.73 -5.58
N GLY A 69 0.11 13.37 -6.74
CA GLY A 69 1.14 14.36 -7.07
C GLY A 69 0.79 15.74 -6.50
N LEU A 70 -0.49 16.12 -6.50
CA LEU A 70 -0.98 17.32 -5.80
C LEU A 70 -0.70 17.23 -4.29
N LEU A 71 -0.99 16.09 -3.66
CA LEU A 71 -0.68 15.88 -2.25
C LEU A 71 0.81 16.07 -1.94
N LYS A 72 1.70 15.61 -2.84
CA LYS A 72 3.14 15.85 -2.67
C LYS A 72 3.49 17.34 -2.74
N GLU A 73 2.82 18.09 -3.61
CA GLU A 73 3.01 19.54 -3.71
C GLU A 73 2.56 20.26 -2.44
N GLU A 74 1.41 19.87 -1.89
CA GLU A 74 0.95 20.38 -0.58
C GLU A 74 1.97 20.06 0.52
N MET A 75 2.47 18.83 0.55
CA MET A 75 3.51 18.42 1.49
C MET A 75 4.82 19.19 1.31
N ARG A 76 5.22 19.57 0.09
CA ARG A 76 6.37 20.46 -0.16
C ARG A 76 6.14 21.84 0.46
N CYS A 77 4.98 22.42 0.21
CA CYS A 77 4.61 23.73 0.76
C CYS A 77 4.63 23.74 2.30
N MET A 78 4.39 22.58 2.92
CA MET A 78 4.44 22.38 4.38
C MET A 78 5.82 21.92 4.89
N GLY A 79 6.86 21.92 4.05
CA GLY A 79 8.22 21.57 4.47
C GLY A 79 8.39 20.11 4.87
N SER A 80 7.75 19.19 4.13
CA SER A 80 7.77 17.76 4.47
C SER A 80 9.16 17.13 4.41
N LEU A 81 9.53 16.44 5.50
CA LEU A 81 10.75 15.63 5.57
C LEU A 81 10.72 14.47 4.58
N ILE A 82 9.58 13.79 4.46
CA ILE A 82 9.41 12.64 3.56
C ILE A 82 9.59 13.05 2.10
N ILE A 83 9.02 14.18 1.67
CA ILE A 83 9.18 14.64 0.30
C ILE A 83 10.60 15.13 0.06
N GLU A 84 11.20 15.88 0.99
CA GLU A 84 12.58 16.32 0.86
C GLU A 84 13.55 15.14 0.75
N ALA A 85 13.42 14.13 1.61
CA ALA A 85 14.21 12.90 1.55
C ALA A 85 14.00 12.17 0.22
N ALA A 86 12.78 12.14 -0.31
CA ALA A 86 12.48 11.51 -1.59
C ALA A 86 13.11 12.24 -2.78
N GLU A 87 13.26 13.57 -2.71
CA GLU A 87 13.85 14.36 -3.77
C GLU A 87 15.37 14.20 -3.82
N VAL A 88 16.05 14.24 -2.68
CA VAL A 88 17.51 14.08 -2.61
C VAL A 88 17.96 12.66 -2.92
N THR A 89 17.07 11.68 -2.79
CA THR A 89 17.36 10.25 -3.05
C THR A 89 16.66 9.71 -4.30
N ARG A 90 16.14 10.60 -5.15
CA ARG A 90 15.37 10.24 -6.34
C ARG A 90 16.18 9.35 -7.30
N VAL A 91 15.52 8.33 -7.84
CA VAL A 91 16.02 7.48 -8.94
C VAL A 91 15.10 7.60 -10.17
N PRO A 92 15.59 7.32 -11.40
CA PRO A 92 14.76 7.37 -12.60
C PRO A 92 13.54 6.43 -12.52
N ALA A 93 12.33 6.95 -12.76
CA ALA A 93 11.08 6.16 -12.72
C ALA A 93 9.93 6.77 -13.54
N GLY A 94 10.23 7.27 -14.74
CA GLY A 94 9.24 7.88 -15.64
C GLY A 94 8.51 9.06 -14.98
N LYS A 95 7.17 8.98 -14.92
CA LYS A 95 6.31 10.03 -14.31
C LYS A 95 6.18 9.91 -12.78
N ALA A 96 6.75 8.86 -12.17
CA ALA A 96 6.68 8.63 -10.73
C ALA A 96 7.87 9.25 -9.98
N LEU A 97 7.63 9.60 -8.71
CA LEU A 97 8.70 9.87 -7.75
C LEU A 97 9.11 8.53 -7.14
N ALA A 98 10.24 7.97 -7.58
CA ALA A 98 10.84 6.81 -6.95
C ALA A 98 12.17 7.16 -6.30
N VAL A 99 12.54 6.38 -5.29
CA VAL A 99 13.71 6.65 -4.43
C VAL A 99 14.64 5.45 -4.34
N ASP A 100 15.88 5.72 -4.00
CA ASP A 100 16.80 4.72 -3.44
C ASP A 100 16.38 4.46 -1.98
N ARG A 101 15.85 3.25 -1.70
CA ARG A 101 15.22 2.94 -0.40
C ARG A 101 16.16 3.14 0.78
N GLU A 102 17.42 2.72 0.65
CA GLU A 102 18.38 2.74 1.74
C GLU A 102 18.84 4.16 2.02
N LYS A 103 19.15 4.92 0.96
CA LYS A 103 19.51 6.34 1.11
C LYS A 103 18.35 7.15 1.66
N PHE A 104 17.12 6.85 1.23
CA PHE A 104 15.91 7.51 1.70
C PHE A 104 15.72 7.33 3.21
N ALA A 105 15.80 6.08 3.68
CA ALA A 105 15.70 5.75 5.10
C ALA A 105 16.86 6.36 5.93
N HIS A 106 18.08 6.36 5.40
CA HIS A 106 19.22 7.03 6.03
C HIS A 106 18.98 8.53 6.17
N CYS A 107 18.57 9.22 5.10
CA CYS A 107 18.32 10.65 5.11
C CYS A 107 17.29 11.04 6.19
N ILE A 108 16.20 10.28 6.32
CA ILE A 108 15.20 10.51 7.36
C ILE A 108 15.80 10.27 8.75
N THR A 109 16.50 9.15 8.94
CA THR A 109 17.10 8.78 10.22
C THR A 109 18.10 9.83 10.70
N GLU A 110 18.99 10.31 9.83
CA GLU A 110 19.98 11.33 10.15
C GLU A 110 19.32 12.66 10.53
N LYS A 111 18.33 13.12 9.76
CA LYS A 111 17.64 14.38 10.04
C LYS A 111 16.85 14.35 11.33
N ILE A 112 16.17 13.25 11.61
CA ILE A 112 15.47 13.06 12.88
C ILE A 112 16.47 13.03 14.03
N GLY A 113 17.55 12.25 13.91
CA GLY A 113 18.57 12.13 14.95
C GLY A 113 19.36 13.43 15.23
N ALA A 114 19.47 14.32 14.23
CA ALA A 114 20.15 15.60 14.36
C ALA A 114 19.27 16.73 14.93
N ASN A 115 17.95 16.52 15.03
CA ASN A 115 17.03 17.55 15.50
C ASN A 115 17.01 17.61 17.04
N SER A 116 17.44 18.73 17.63
CA SER A 116 17.54 18.90 19.08
C SER A 116 16.20 18.87 19.84
N LEU A 117 15.08 19.02 19.14
CA LEU A 117 13.75 18.92 19.74
C LEU A 117 13.17 17.51 19.66
N ILE A 118 13.82 16.58 18.96
CA ILE A 118 13.35 15.20 18.81
C ILE A 118 14.29 14.26 19.57
N THR A 119 13.76 13.61 20.61
CA THR A 119 14.42 12.50 21.30
C THR A 119 13.96 11.19 20.68
N LEU A 120 14.85 10.50 19.97
CA LEU A 120 14.60 9.15 19.45
C LEU A 120 14.87 8.10 20.54
N VAL A 121 13.84 7.34 20.90
CA VAL A 121 13.90 6.25 21.88
C VAL A 121 13.76 4.91 21.15
N ARG A 122 14.77 4.05 21.28
CA ARG A 122 14.81 2.72 20.65
C ARG A 122 14.23 1.69 21.61
N GLU A 123 12.90 1.60 21.63
CA GLU A 123 12.14 0.75 22.55
C GLU A 123 10.80 0.33 21.93
N GLU A 124 10.40 -0.91 22.18
CA GLU A 124 9.04 -1.37 21.87
C GLU A 124 8.07 -0.87 22.95
N VAL A 125 7.16 0.04 22.58
CA VAL A 125 6.06 0.44 23.45
C VAL A 125 4.98 -0.63 23.41
N LYS A 126 4.81 -1.35 24.53
CA LYS A 126 3.88 -2.48 24.65
C LYS A 126 2.50 -2.08 25.15
N GLU A 127 2.39 -0.97 25.86
CA GLU A 127 1.15 -0.50 26.44
C GLU A 127 0.97 1.00 26.25
N LEU A 128 -0.27 1.41 25.97
CA LEU A 128 -0.63 2.81 25.94
C LEU A 128 -0.65 3.39 27.35
N PRO A 129 -0.17 4.62 27.55
CA PRO A 129 -0.29 5.30 28.83
C PRO A 129 -1.77 5.52 29.16
N ALA A 130 -2.18 5.13 30.38
CA ALA A 130 -3.56 5.34 30.84
C ALA A 130 -3.92 6.83 30.99
N ILE A 131 -2.92 7.65 31.31
CA ILE A 131 -3.04 9.11 31.46
C ILE A 131 -1.80 9.74 30.84
N LEU A 132 -2.01 10.80 30.05
CA LEU A 132 -0.92 11.62 29.53
C LEU A 132 -0.65 12.78 30.50
N PRO A 133 0.62 13.18 30.68
CA PRO A 133 0.96 14.41 31.39
C PRO A 133 0.19 15.63 30.85
N GLU A 134 -0.13 16.59 31.73
CA GLU A 134 -0.74 17.85 31.32
C GLU A 134 0.14 18.56 30.27
N GLY A 135 -0.50 19.12 29.24
CA GLY A 135 0.21 19.77 28.13
C GLY A 135 0.90 18.80 27.16
N SER A 136 0.67 17.48 27.28
CA SER A 136 1.20 16.49 26.33
C SER A 136 0.13 15.84 25.47
N ALA A 137 0.55 15.32 24.31
CA ALA A 137 -0.29 14.54 23.41
C ALA A 137 0.45 13.29 22.92
N LEU A 138 -0.30 12.32 22.42
CA LEU A 138 0.21 11.06 21.87
C LEU A 138 -0.26 10.88 20.42
N ILE A 139 0.65 10.57 19.52
CA ILE A 139 0.37 10.11 18.16
C ILE A 139 0.75 8.63 18.06
N LEU A 140 -0.19 7.83 17.56
CA LEU A 140 0.04 6.43 17.21
C LEU A 140 0.31 6.33 15.70
N ALA A 141 1.52 5.91 15.34
CA ALA A 141 2.01 5.83 13.97
C ALA A 141 2.74 4.49 13.70
N THR A 142 2.25 3.40 14.28
CA THR A 142 2.88 2.07 14.26
C THR A 142 2.69 1.28 12.97
N GLY A 143 1.97 1.84 12.00
CA GLY A 143 1.78 1.25 10.69
C GLY A 143 0.90 -0.01 10.70
N PRO A 144 0.84 -0.73 9.55
CA PRO A 144 -0.05 -1.87 9.39
C PRO A 144 0.35 -3.10 10.22
N LEU A 145 1.60 -3.16 10.68
CA LEU A 145 2.17 -4.27 11.44
C LEU A 145 2.49 -3.83 12.87
N THR A 146 1.49 -3.26 13.56
CA THR A 146 1.58 -2.93 14.98
C THR A 146 1.90 -4.18 15.80
N SER A 147 2.79 -4.10 16.81
CA SER A 147 3.17 -5.28 17.59
C SER A 147 2.00 -5.85 18.38
N ASP A 148 2.00 -7.16 18.61
CA ASP A 148 0.89 -7.87 19.25
C ASP A 148 0.56 -7.27 20.63
N ALA A 149 1.58 -6.95 21.44
CA ALA A 149 1.39 -6.36 22.76
C ALA A 149 0.67 -5.01 22.70
N LEU A 150 1.08 -4.12 21.79
CA LEU A 150 0.45 -2.82 21.63
C LEU A 150 -0.95 -2.93 21.00
N ALA A 151 -1.15 -3.87 20.08
CA ALA A 151 -2.45 -4.18 19.51
C ALA A 151 -3.43 -4.66 20.60
N GLU A 152 -2.99 -5.51 21.53
CA GLU A 152 -3.78 -5.93 22.69
C GLU A 152 -4.10 -4.75 23.62
N SER A 153 -3.15 -3.84 23.83
CA SER A 153 -3.37 -2.61 24.61
C SER A 153 -4.43 -1.71 23.94
N LEU A 154 -4.34 -1.53 22.63
CA LEU A 154 -5.34 -0.81 21.82
C LEU A 154 -6.72 -1.45 21.93
N LEU A 155 -6.80 -2.78 21.79
CA LEU A 155 -8.06 -3.53 21.93
C LEU A 155 -8.71 -3.33 23.31
N ARG A 156 -7.91 -3.26 24.38
CA ARG A 156 -8.43 -2.96 25.73
C ARG A 156 -8.96 -1.53 25.81
N LEU A 157 -8.28 -0.57 25.17
CA LEU A 157 -8.67 0.84 25.20
C LEU A 157 -9.93 1.11 24.35
N THR A 158 -9.98 0.58 23.13
CA THR A 158 -11.07 0.87 22.19
C THR A 158 -12.27 -0.06 22.36
N GLY A 159 -12.09 -1.19 23.05
CA GLY A 159 -13.00 -2.33 22.96
C GLY A 159 -12.73 -3.18 21.72
N LYS A 160 -12.97 -4.50 21.83
CA LYS A 160 -12.65 -5.49 20.80
C LYS A 160 -13.32 -5.24 19.45
N GLU A 161 -14.43 -4.52 19.44
CA GLU A 161 -15.26 -4.30 18.25
C GLU A 161 -14.70 -3.19 17.35
N HIS A 162 -13.69 -2.44 17.79
CA HIS A 162 -13.24 -1.22 17.11
C HIS A 162 -11.85 -1.30 16.47
N LEU A 163 -11.14 -2.42 16.61
CA LEU A 163 -9.82 -2.63 16.00
C LEU A 163 -9.84 -3.89 15.12
N ALA A 164 -9.36 -3.76 13.90
CA ALA A 164 -9.27 -4.90 12.99
C ALA A 164 -8.03 -4.83 12.11
N PHE A 165 -7.39 -5.99 11.91
CA PHE A 165 -6.23 -6.18 11.06
C PHE A 165 -6.66 -6.94 9.81
N TYR A 166 -6.37 -6.40 8.63
CA TYR A 166 -6.76 -7.02 7.36
C TYR A 166 -5.57 -7.06 6.43
N ASP A 167 -5.21 -8.28 6.03
CA ASP A 167 -4.31 -8.52 4.91
C ASP A 167 -5.15 -9.11 3.77
N ALA A 168 -5.22 -8.38 2.65
CA ALA A 168 -5.80 -8.87 1.42
C ALA A 168 -4.74 -8.64 0.34
N ILE A 169 -4.01 -9.71 0.03
CA ILE A 169 -2.89 -9.67 -0.91
C ILE A 169 -3.42 -10.00 -2.30
N ALA A 170 -2.92 -9.29 -3.30
CA ALA A 170 -3.19 -9.63 -4.68
C ALA A 170 -2.23 -10.72 -5.16
N PRO A 171 -2.70 -11.74 -5.90
CA PRO A 171 -1.87 -12.83 -6.41
C PRO A 171 -0.71 -12.33 -7.29
N ILE A 172 0.36 -13.12 -7.30
CA ILE A 172 1.51 -12.95 -8.21
C ILE A 172 1.53 -14.16 -9.13
N VAL A 173 1.80 -13.93 -10.41
CA VAL A 173 1.85 -14.96 -11.46
C VAL A 173 3.20 -14.99 -12.15
N ALA A 174 3.65 -16.19 -12.52
CA ALA A 174 4.90 -16.40 -13.24
C ALA A 174 4.82 -15.90 -14.69
N ALA A 175 5.81 -15.14 -15.13
CA ALA A 175 5.83 -14.52 -16.46
C ALA A 175 5.77 -15.52 -17.62
N GLU A 176 6.36 -16.70 -17.43
CA GLU A 176 6.46 -17.78 -18.41
C GLU A 176 5.14 -18.53 -18.61
N SER A 177 4.23 -18.43 -17.65
CA SER A 177 2.91 -19.08 -17.68
C SER A 177 1.84 -18.27 -18.42
N LEU A 178 2.19 -17.06 -18.89
CA LEU A 178 1.28 -16.13 -19.57
C LEU A 178 1.37 -16.27 -21.09
N ASP A 179 0.22 -16.37 -21.78
CA ASP A 179 0.18 -16.42 -23.25
C ASP A 179 0.36 -15.01 -23.85
N ARG A 180 1.57 -14.77 -24.36
CA ARG A 180 1.97 -13.52 -25.01
C ARG A 180 1.31 -13.26 -26.36
N ASN A 181 0.56 -14.21 -26.91
CA ASN A 181 -0.27 -14.00 -28.10
C ASN A 181 -1.63 -13.36 -27.75
N ILE A 182 -2.00 -13.36 -26.46
CA ILE A 182 -3.24 -12.75 -25.96
C ILE A 182 -2.91 -11.51 -25.12
N VAL A 183 -1.96 -11.64 -24.20
CA VAL A 183 -1.56 -10.58 -23.29
C VAL A 183 -0.73 -9.54 -24.03
N PHE A 184 -1.09 -8.26 -23.89
CA PHE A 184 -0.36 -7.16 -24.53
C PHE A 184 0.22 -6.17 -23.50
N GLN A 185 1.38 -5.61 -23.83
CA GLN A 185 2.04 -4.63 -22.99
C GLN A 185 1.56 -3.22 -23.37
N ALA A 186 1.07 -2.46 -22.39
CA ALA A 186 0.62 -1.08 -22.57
C ALA A 186 0.38 -0.39 -21.22
N SER A 187 0.60 0.92 -21.18
CA SER A 187 0.15 1.81 -20.11
C SER A 187 -1.04 2.62 -20.61
N ARG A 188 -1.98 2.95 -19.72
CA ARG A 188 -3.15 3.76 -20.10
C ARG A 188 -2.72 5.10 -20.69
N TYR A 189 -3.27 5.45 -21.84
CA TYR A 189 -3.03 6.72 -22.55
C TYR A 189 -1.56 6.99 -22.94
N ASP A 190 -0.69 5.98 -22.90
CA ASP A 190 0.71 6.11 -23.29
C ASP A 190 0.94 5.58 -24.71
N GLU A 191 1.85 6.22 -25.44
CA GLU A 191 2.28 5.79 -26.78
C GLU A 191 3.53 4.90 -26.73
N GLY A 192 4.15 4.76 -25.54
CA GLY A 192 5.28 3.85 -25.31
C GLY A 192 4.88 2.38 -25.12
N PRO A 193 5.86 1.47 -24.94
CA PRO A 193 5.61 0.04 -24.76
C PRO A 193 4.76 -0.27 -23.51
N GLY A 194 4.73 0.64 -22.53
CA GLY A 194 3.93 0.52 -21.31
C GLY A 194 4.57 -0.32 -20.21
N ASP A 195 4.11 -0.12 -18.98
CA ASP A 195 4.66 -0.76 -17.77
C ASP A 195 3.83 -1.95 -17.27
N TYR A 196 2.68 -2.19 -17.92
CA TYR A 196 1.71 -3.21 -17.52
C TYR A 196 1.49 -4.20 -18.65
N LEU A 197 1.30 -5.46 -18.26
CA LEU A 197 0.67 -6.45 -19.10
C LEU A 197 -0.83 -6.38 -18.93
N ASN A 198 -1.58 -6.56 -20.01
CA ASN A 198 -3.01 -6.40 -20.03
C ASN A 198 -3.63 -7.67 -20.60
N CYS A 199 -4.48 -8.32 -19.81
CA CYS A 199 -5.24 -9.49 -20.19
C CYS A 199 -6.66 -9.05 -20.56
N PRO A 200 -6.98 -8.87 -21.86
CA PRO A 200 -8.26 -8.38 -22.31
C PRO A 200 -9.36 -9.44 -22.15
N MET A 201 -10.56 -8.98 -21.83
CA MET A 201 -11.77 -9.81 -21.79
C MET A 201 -12.85 -9.18 -22.66
N ASP A 202 -13.54 -10.01 -23.42
CA ASP A 202 -14.82 -9.65 -24.02
C ASP A 202 -15.94 -9.71 -22.97
N ARG A 203 -17.16 -9.39 -23.42
CA ARG A 203 -18.34 -9.36 -22.54
C ARG A 203 -18.69 -10.73 -21.98
N SER A 204 -18.69 -11.78 -22.79
CA SER A 204 -19.11 -13.11 -22.34
C SER A 204 -18.07 -13.72 -21.39
N GLN A 205 -16.78 -13.50 -21.65
CA GLN A 205 -15.69 -13.87 -20.76
C GLN A 205 -15.82 -13.17 -19.40
N TYR A 206 -16.11 -11.86 -19.40
CA TYR A 206 -16.33 -11.11 -18.16
C TYR A 206 -17.54 -11.63 -17.38
N GLU A 207 -18.69 -11.79 -18.05
CA GLU A 207 -19.92 -12.27 -17.41
C GLU A 207 -19.74 -13.69 -16.81
N ASN A 208 -18.99 -14.55 -17.49
CA ASN A 208 -18.63 -15.87 -16.98
C ASN A 208 -17.69 -15.79 -15.76
N PHE A 209 -16.64 -14.96 -15.83
CA PHE A 209 -15.72 -14.74 -14.71
C PHE A 209 -16.45 -14.20 -13.46
N ILE A 210 -17.36 -13.25 -13.65
CA ILE A 210 -18.17 -12.69 -12.56
C ILE A 210 -19.09 -13.74 -11.94
N THR A 211 -19.70 -14.60 -12.77
CA THR A 211 -20.55 -15.70 -12.29
C THR A 211 -19.76 -16.69 -11.44
N GLU A 212 -18.59 -17.10 -11.90
CA GLU A 212 -17.73 -18.03 -11.17
C GLU A 212 -17.14 -17.42 -9.90
N LEU A 213 -16.78 -16.13 -9.93
CA LEU A 213 -16.31 -15.38 -8.76
C LEU A 213 -17.39 -15.27 -7.67
N ALA A 214 -18.66 -15.08 -8.05
CA ALA A 214 -19.78 -15.01 -7.10
C ALA A 214 -19.99 -16.33 -6.35
N GLN A 215 -19.71 -17.47 -6.99
CA GLN A 215 -19.92 -18.81 -6.45
C GLN A 215 -18.69 -19.37 -5.72
N ALA A 216 -17.60 -18.59 -5.67
CA ALA A 216 -16.31 -19.08 -5.27
C ALA A 216 -16.19 -19.31 -3.75
N GLN A 217 -15.43 -20.35 -3.39
CA GLN A 217 -15.12 -20.63 -1.98
C GLN A 217 -14.09 -19.64 -1.44
N LYS A 218 -14.47 -18.97 -0.35
CA LYS A 218 -13.67 -17.99 0.38
C LYS A 218 -13.04 -18.65 1.61
N VAL A 219 -11.85 -18.23 1.99
CA VAL A 219 -11.26 -18.60 3.28
C VAL A 219 -12.17 -18.03 4.38
N PRO A 220 -12.70 -18.88 5.29
CA PRO A 220 -13.59 -18.40 6.33
C PRO A 220 -12.85 -17.43 7.23
N LEU A 221 -13.57 -16.39 7.67
CA LEU A 221 -13.09 -15.53 8.73
C LEU A 221 -12.85 -16.37 9.98
N LYS A 222 -11.74 -16.13 10.68
CA LYS A 222 -11.52 -16.77 11.98
C LYS A 222 -12.60 -16.30 12.96
N ALA A 223 -12.89 -17.09 14.00
CA ALA A 223 -14.00 -16.82 14.93
C ALA A 223 -13.90 -15.46 15.67
N PHE A 224 -12.76 -14.77 15.62
CA PHE A 224 -12.53 -13.45 16.20
C PHE A 224 -12.49 -12.32 15.15
N GLU A 225 -12.66 -12.63 13.86
CA GLU A 225 -12.64 -11.66 12.76
C GLU A 225 -14.07 -11.24 12.40
N GLU A 226 -14.41 -9.97 12.65
CA GLU A 226 -15.61 -9.36 12.08
C GLU A 226 -15.32 -8.87 10.65
N GLN A 227 -16.32 -8.98 9.77
CA GLN A 227 -16.26 -8.55 8.38
C GLN A 227 -16.35 -7.02 8.28
N LYS A 228 -15.24 -6.30 8.50
CA LYS A 228 -15.11 -4.87 8.19
C LYS A 228 -14.08 -4.75 7.07
N TYR A 229 -14.41 -4.02 6.01
CA TYR A 229 -13.50 -3.88 4.89
C TYR A 229 -12.93 -2.46 4.86
N PHE A 230 -11.63 -2.34 4.59
CA PHE A 230 -11.07 -1.04 4.23
C PHE A 230 -11.51 -0.70 2.81
N GLU A 231 -12.35 0.33 2.67
CA GLU A 231 -12.97 0.73 1.41
C GLU A 231 -11.97 1.00 0.27
N GLY A 232 -10.74 1.41 0.59
CA GLY A 232 -9.68 1.63 -0.39
C GLY A 232 -8.94 0.37 -0.87
N CYS A 233 -9.18 -0.80 -0.26
CA CYS A 233 -8.49 -2.05 -0.56
C CYS A 233 -9.43 -3.25 -0.33
N LEU A 234 -10.46 -3.37 -1.18
CA LEU A 234 -11.46 -4.43 -1.09
C LEU A 234 -11.01 -5.70 -1.82
N PRO A 235 -11.28 -6.89 -1.27
CA PRO A 235 -11.18 -8.12 -2.04
C PRO A 235 -12.12 -8.12 -3.24
N ILE A 236 -11.70 -8.69 -4.38
CA ILE A 236 -12.49 -8.67 -5.63
C ILE A 236 -13.86 -9.32 -5.48
N GLU A 237 -13.97 -10.36 -4.66
CA GLU A 237 -15.23 -11.03 -4.36
C GLU A 237 -16.19 -10.18 -3.50
N VAL A 238 -15.65 -9.19 -2.79
CA VAL A 238 -16.44 -8.22 -2.00
C VAL A 238 -16.83 -7.03 -2.87
N MET A 239 -15.96 -6.61 -3.79
CA MET A 239 -16.31 -5.62 -4.81
C MET A 239 -17.48 -6.12 -5.66
N LEU A 240 -17.50 -7.41 -5.99
CA LEU A 240 -18.60 -8.03 -6.73
C LEU A 240 -19.93 -7.97 -5.98
N ASP A 241 -19.94 -8.16 -4.66
CA ASP A 241 -21.18 -8.08 -3.85
C ASP A 241 -21.88 -6.70 -3.97
N ARG A 242 -21.16 -5.67 -4.42
CA ARG A 242 -21.68 -4.30 -4.64
C ARG A 242 -22.29 -4.09 -6.02
N GLY A 243 -22.15 -5.07 -6.91
CA GLY A 243 -22.76 -5.08 -8.23
C GLY A 243 -21.83 -5.70 -9.28
N PRO A 244 -22.42 -6.31 -10.33
CA PRO A 244 -21.67 -7.05 -11.36
C PRO A 244 -20.75 -6.15 -12.20
N GLU A 245 -20.98 -4.84 -12.23
CA GLU A 245 -20.16 -3.89 -12.98
C GLU A 245 -19.04 -3.25 -12.12
N THR A 246 -19.04 -3.48 -10.80
CA THR A 246 -18.11 -2.82 -9.87
C THR A 246 -16.66 -3.06 -10.24
N LEU A 247 -16.32 -4.30 -10.61
CA LEU A 247 -14.97 -4.65 -11.03
C LEU A 247 -14.58 -3.96 -12.34
N ARG A 248 -15.49 -3.86 -13.32
CA ARG A 248 -15.27 -3.17 -14.61
C ARG A 248 -15.09 -1.66 -14.47
N PHE A 249 -15.66 -1.04 -13.43
CA PHE A 249 -15.38 0.37 -13.12
C PHE A 249 -14.19 0.56 -12.17
N GLY A 250 -13.70 -0.51 -11.54
CA GLY A 250 -12.57 -0.51 -10.62
C GLY A 250 -11.30 -1.15 -11.23
N PRO A 251 -10.83 -2.29 -10.70
CA PRO A 251 -9.57 -2.91 -11.10
C PRO A 251 -9.57 -3.45 -12.54
N MET A 252 -10.75 -3.79 -13.08
CA MET A 252 -10.88 -4.37 -14.43
C MET A 252 -11.23 -3.35 -15.52
N LYS A 253 -11.06 -2.05 -15.25
CA LYS A 253 -11.44 -0.99 -16.20
C LYS A 253 -10.55 -0.99 -17.45
N PRO A 254 -11.14 -1.04 -18.66
CA PRO A 254 -10.38 -1.12 -19.91
C PRO A 254 -9.90 0.25 -20.41
N VAL A 255 -10.38 1.35 -19.81
CA VAL A 255 -10.22 2.71 -20.33
C VAL A 255 -8.77 3.05 -20.68
N GLY A 256 -8.56 3.47 -21.93
CA GLY A 256 -7.27 3.94 -22.44
C GLY A 256 -6.33 2.82 -22.84
N LEU A 257 -6.84 1.60 -23.04
CA LEU A 257 -6.11 0.43 -23.50
C LEU A 257 -6.77 -0.11 -24.77
N ILE A 258 -6.05 -0.08 -25.89
CA ILE A 258 -6.50 -0.64 -27.16
C ILE A 258 -5.87 -2.02 -27.32
N ASP A 259 -6.69 -3.05 -27.44
CA ASP A 259 -6.21 -4.40 -27.72
C ASP A 259 -5.67 -4.45 -29.16
N PRO A 260 -4.37 -4.74 -29.37
CA PRO A 260 -3.75 -4.74 -30.69
C PRO A 260 -4.34 -5.80 -31.63
N ARG A 261 -4.95 -6.86 -31.09
CA ARG A 261 -5.56 -7.94 -31.89
C ARG A 261 -6.88 -7.52 -32.53
N THR A 262 -7.63 -6.67 -31.83
CA THR A 262 -8.98 -6.24 -32.26
C THR A 262 -9.02 -4.79 -32.73
N GLY A 263 -8.00 -3.99 -32.40
CA GLY A 263 -7.94 -2.56 -32.68
C GLY A 263 -8.96 -1.75 -31.89
N ARG A 264 -9.53 -2.30 -30.81
CA ARG A 264 -10.61 -1.69 -30.02
C ARG A 264 -10.32 -1.83 -28.53
N GLU A 265 -11.00 -1.01 -27.73
CA GLU A 265 -11.00 -1.17 -26.28
C GLU A 265 -11.76 -2.46 -25.90
N ALA A 266 -11.16 -3.29 -25.05
CA ALA A 266 -11.78 -4.52 -24.54
C ALA A 266 -12.97 -4.19 -23.62
N PHE A 267 -13.81 -5.18 -23.33
CA PHE A 267 -14.93 -4.95 -22.40
C PHE A 267 -14.44 -4.79 -20.96
N ALA A 268 -13.45 -5.59 -20.56
CA ALA A 268 -12.74 -5.50 -19.29
C ALA A 268 -11.26 -5.89 -19.50
N VAL A 269 -10.38 -5.49 -18.58
CA VAL A 269 -8.95 -5.81 -18.64
C VAL A 269 -8.41 -6.10 -17.25
N VAL A 270 -7.72 -7.23 -17.07
CA VAL A 270 -6.89 -7.46 -15.88
C VAL A 270 -5.48 -6.97 -16.16
N GLN A 271 -4.97 -6.05 -15.34
CA GLN A 271 -3.61 -5.54 -15.48
C GLN A 271 -2.65 -6.32 -14.59
N LEU A 272 -1.49 -6.69 -15.12
CA LEU A 272 -0.40 -7.30 -14.37
C LEU A 272 0.79 -6.34 -14.35
N ARG A 273 1.37 -6.10 -13.17
CA ARG A 273 2.53 -5.21 -12.99
C ARG A 273 3.75 -6.04 -12.64
N MET A 274 4.88 -5.72 -13.27
CA MET A 274 6.18 -6.32 -12.96
C MET A 274 6.51 -6.14 -11.47
N GLU A 275 6.81 -7.26 -10.78
CA GLU A 275 7.17 -7.26 -9.35
C GLU A 275 8.68 -7.26 -9.11
N ASN A 276 9.45 -7.86 -10.01
CA ASN A 276 10.91 -7.94 -9.93
C ASN A 276 11.58 -7.37 -11.18
N LYS A 277 12.85 -6.96 -11.05
CA LYS A 277 13.59 -6.31 -12.14
C LYS A 277 13.80 -7.24 -13.33
N GLU A 278 13.84 -8.54 -13.08
CA GLU A 278 14.01 -9.59 -14.07
C GLU A 278 12.75 -9.80 -14.92
N GLY A 279 11.60 -9.27 -14.49
CA GLY A 279 10.34 -9.43 -15.20
C GLY A 279 9.82 -10.86 -15.21
N SER A 280 10.25 -11.69 -14.25
CA SER A 280 9.83 -13.09 -14.14
C SER A 280 8.55 -13.27 -13.30
N GLN A 281 8.14 -12.25 -12.57
CA GLN A 281 6.94 -12.26 -11.73
C GLN A 281 6.09 -11.01 -11.94
N TYR A 282 4.77 -11.20 -11.98
CA TYR A 282 3.82 -10.11 -12.15
C TYR A 282 2.70 -10.18 -11.11
N ASN A 283 2.42 -9.05 -10.46
CA ASN A 283 1.30 -8.89 -9.54
C ASN A 283 0.01 -8.54 -10.29
N MET A 284 -1.10 -9.17 -9.92
CA MET A 284 -2.43 -8.84 -10.44
C MET A 284 -2.94 -7.53 -9.80
N VAL A 285 -2.96 -6.45 -10.57
CA VAL A 285 -3.21 -5.10 -10.03
C VAL A 285 -4.66 -4.96 -9.55
N GLY A 286 -4.84 -4.70 -8.25
CA GLY A 286 -6.16 -4.50 -7.65
C GLY A 286 -6.97 -5.79 -7.50
N PHE A 287 -6.30 -6.94 -7.51
CA PHE A 287 -6.91 -8.27 -7.36
C PHE A 287 -6.69 -8.84 -5.96
N GLN A 288 -6.77 -8.01 -4.92
CA GLN A 288 -6.75 -8.49 -3.54
C GLN A 288 -7.86 -9.53 -3.35
N THR A 289 -7.61 -10.62 -2.65
CA THR A 289 -8.60 -11.69 -2.53
C THR A 289 -8.45 -12.52 -1.26
N LYS A 290 -9.57 -13.10 -0.80
CA LYS A 290 -9.66 -14.16 0.22
C LYS A 290 -10.15 -15.48 -0.37
N LEU A 291 -10.19 -15.63 -1.69
CA LEU A 291 -10.46 -16.92 -2.32
C LEU A 291 -9.47 -17.97 -1.83
N THR A 292 -9.94 -19.20 -1.64
CA THR A 292 -9.03 -20.33 -1.39
C THR A 292 -8.06 -20.49 -2.56
N TYR A 293 -6.85 -21.03 -2.35
CA TYR A 293 -5.88 -21.22 -3.44
C TYR A 293 -6.41 -22.06 -4.61
N GLY A 294 -7.27 -23.05 -4.33
CA GLY A 294 -7.93 -23.84 -5.37
C GLY A 294 -8.84 -22.98 -6.25
N GLU A 295 -9.61 -22.10 -5.64
CA GLU A 295 -10.51 -21.18 -6.34
C GLU A 295 -9.74 -20.08 -7.09
N GLN A 296 -8.67 -19.53 -6.51
CA GLN A 296 -7.79 -18.60 -7.21
C GLN A 296 -7.26 -19.24 -8.50
N ARG A 297 -6.74 -20.47 -8.43
CA ARG A 297 -6.25 -21.18 -9.61
C ARG A 297 -7.35 -21.42 -10.64
N ARG A 298 -8.54 -21.86 -10.20
CA ARG A 298 -9.67 -22.16 -11.09
C ARG A 298 -10.18 -20.91 -11.80
N ILE A 299 -10.37 -19.82 -11.06
CA ILE A 299 -11.03 -18.60 -11.55
C ILE A 299 -10.05 -17.71 -12.32
N PHE A 300 -8.82 -17.51 -11.83
CA PHE A 300 -7.86 -16.66 -12.53
C PHE A 300 -7.36 -17.27 -13.84
N ARG A 301 -7.39 -18.60 -13.97
CA ARG A 301 -7.14 -19.28 -15.25
C ARG A 301 -8.28 -19.13 -16.27
N MET A 302 -9.40 -18.53 -15.90
CA MET A 302 -10.44 -18.13 -16.87
C MET A 302 -10.11 -16.80 -17.56
N ILE A 303 -9.15 -16.03 -17.03
CA ILE A 303 -8.75 -14.76 -17.63
C ILE A 303 -7.95 -15.07 -18.91
N PRO A 304 -8.29 -14.48 -20.06
CA PRO A 304 -7.61 -14.75 -21.32
C PRO A 304 -6.11 -14.46 -21.24
N GLY A 305 -5.31 -15.43 -21.63
CA GLY A 305 -3.86 -15.39 -21.55
C GLY A 305 -3.27 -15.81 -20.20
N MET A 306 -4.11 -16.23 -19.25
CA MET A 306 -3.73 -16.76 -17.95
C MET A 306 -4.15 -18.23 -17.76
N GLU A 307 -4.54 -18.93 -18.82
CA GLU A 307 -5.10 -20.30 -18.75
C GLU A 307 -4.15 -21.31 -18.10
N GLN A 308 -2.84 -21.07 -18.22
CA GLN A 308 -1.79 -21.87 -17.61
C GLN A 308 -1.09 -21.18 -16.44
N ALA A 309 -1.64 -20.06 -15.93
CA ALA A 309 -0.99 -19.25 -14.92
C ALA A 309 -0.57 -20.07 -13.68
N GLU A 310 0.69 -19.90 -13.27
CA GLU A 310 1.28 -20.47 -12.06
C GLU A 310 1.53 -19.41 -10.99
#